data_AF-A0A9W6RI96-F1
#
_entry.id   AF-A0A9W6RI96-F1
#
_cell.length_a   1.000
_cell.length_b   1.000
_cell.length_c   1.000
_cell.angle_alpha   90.00
_cell.angle_beta   90.00
_cell.angle_gamma   90.00
#
_symmetry.space_group_name_H-M   'P 1'
#
loop_
_entity.id
_entity.type
_entity.pdbx_description
1 polymer ?
#
loop_
_entity_poly.entity_id
_entity_poly.type
_entity_poly.pdbx_seq_one_letter_code
_entity_poly.pdbx_strand_id
1 'polypeptide(L)'
;MAIGQQFVKGSLGVLDCTRQLFRSPEASLRILERGEKPRIRVGVVGYSGQRFDEDAARELLRKAYAAVRKDYPDQDLTVVSGLTKLGIPKIAYEEAGEHWLAEGVASGQAIDFPWSTVDRIRIVGDNWGDESDTFVHGIDVLIRIGGGEQTRAEVLAVKRLGKPVYEHRLPTLEASADS
;
A
#
# COMPACT_ATOMS: atom_id res chain seq x y z
N MET A 1 49.21 47.11 11.19
CA MET A 1 48.69 46.31 12.32
C MET A 1 47.21 46.06 12.07
N ALA A 2 46.77 44.83 12.29
CA ALA A 2 45.39 44.33 12.16
C ALA A 2 44.43 45.04 13.16
N ILE A 3 43.12 44.85 13.28
CA ILE A 3 42.16 43.74 13.07
C ILE A 3 40.76 44.41 13.18
N GLY A 4 39.67 43.83 12.65
CA GLY A 4 38.34 44.06 13.24
C GLY A 4 37.12 44.03 12.32
N GLN A 5 36.46 42.87 12.24
CA GLN A 5 35.05 42.65 11.84
C GLN A 5 34.10 43.50 12.73
N GLN A 6 32.80 43.75 12.46
CA GLN A 6 31.71 42.77 12.25
C GLN A 6 30.34 43.47 12.02
N PHE A 7 29.39 42.70 11.46
CA PHE A 7 27.93 42.92 11.26
C PHE A 7 27.20 43.52 12.49
N VAL A 8 25.98 44.12 12.42
CA VAL A 8 24.67 43.52 12.05
C VAL A 8 23.61 44.60 11.72
N LYS A 9 22.70 44.33 10.77
CA LYS A 9 21.40 45.01 10.58
C LYS A 9 20.31 44.26 11.38
N GLY A 10 19.63 44.94 12.30
CA GLY A 10 18.29 44.59 12.79
C GLY A 10 17.26 45.58 12.20
N SER A 11 15.96 45.31 12.09
CA SER A 11 15.10 44.22 12.58
C SER A 11 13.90 44.06 11.63
N LEU A 12 13.57 42.82 11.31
CA LEU A 12 12.33 42.39 10.66
C LEU A 12 11.14 42.60 11.62
N GLY A 13 10.06 43.23 11.14
CA GLY A 13 8.73 43.07 11.71
C GLY A 13 8.04 41.90 11.02
N VAL A 14 7.95 40.74 11.69
CA VAL A 14 7.07 39.65 11.28
C VAL A 14 5.93 39.63 12.30
N LEU A 15 4.72 39.94 11.82
CA LEU A 15 3.51 39.77 12.61
C LEU A 15 3.35 38.28 12.91
N ASP A 16 3.40 37.97 14.20
CA ASP A 16 3.08 36.69 14.79
C ASP A 16 1.58 36.40 14.59
N CYS A 17 1.27 35.47 13.68
CA CYS A 17 -0.08 34.98 13.43
C CYS A 17 -0.12 33.45 13.52
N THR A 18 0.46 32.89 14.60
CA THR A 18 0.42 31.43 14.85
C THR A 18 -0.22 31.06 16.19
N ARG A 19 -1.08 31.93 16.72
CA ARG A 19 -1.99 31.53 17.80
C ARG A 19 -3.41 31.38 17.28
N GLN A 20 -3.95 30.20 17.55
CA GLN A 20 -5.28 29.68 17.20
C GLN A 20 -5.37 29.12 15.79
N LEU A 21 -5.22 27.79 15.69
CA LEU A 21 -6.30 26.89 15.26
C LEU A 21 -5.85 25.42 15.46
N PHE A 22 -5.72 25.01 16.72
CA PHE A 22 -5.79 23.60 17.09
C PHE A 22 -7.24 23.28 17.48
N ARG A 23 -8.06 22.75 16.56
CA ARG A 23 -9.24 21.91 16.83
C ARG A 23 -9.66 21.10 15.58
N SER A 24 -9.01 19.96 15.34
CA SER A 24 -9.64 18.65 15.06
C SER A 24 -8.56 17.64 14.64
N PRO A 25 -8.62 16.34 15.03
CA PRO A 25 -7.65 15.32 14.62
C PRO A 25 -7.96 14.66 13.26
N GLU A 26 -9.03 15.05 12.56
CA GLU A 26 -9.52 14.32 11.36
C GLU A 26 -9.28 15.05 10.03
N ALA A 27 -8.33 15.97 9.99
CA ALA A 27 -7.83 16.50 8.73
C ALA A 27 -6.61 15.68 8.32
N SER A 28 -6.84 14.54 7.65
CA SER A 28 -5.80 13.84 6.90
C SER A 28 -5.07 14.87 6.06
N LEU A 29 -3.75 15.00 6.27
CA LEU A 29 -2.87 15.82 5.45
C LEU A 29 -2.98 15.35 3.99
N ARG A 30 -3.91 15.94 3.23
CA ARG A 30 -3.82 15.99 1.78
C ARG A 30 -2.85 17.11 1.48
N ILE A 31 -1.57 16.75 1.44
CA ILE A 31 -0.55 17.57 0.79
C ILE A 31 -1.06 17.82 -0.63
N LEU A 32 -1.55 19.03 -0.88
CA LEU A 32 -1.91 19.53 -2.20
C LEU A 32 -0.61 19.82 -2.97
N GLU A 33 0.11 18.76 -3.32
CA GLU A 33 1.21 18.84 -4.27
C GLU A 33 0.61 18.81 -5.69
N ARG A 34 0.54 20.01 -6.28
CA ARG A 34 0.50 20.29 -7.73
C ARG A 34 -0.15 19.23 -8.62
N GLY A 35 -1.45 19.34 -8.87
CA GLY A 35 -2.10 18.90 -10.12
C GLY A 35 -2.03 17.41 -10.48
N GLU A 36 -1.45 16.55 -9.65
CA GLU A 36 -1.53 15.11 -9.85
C GLU A 36 -2.93 14.63 -9.50
N LYS A 37 -3.53 13.85 -10.41
CA LYS A 37 -4.83 13.23 -10.15
C LYS A 37 -4.75 12.40 -8.87
N PRO A 38 -5.79 12.42 -8.01
CA PRO A 38 -5.81 11.59 -6.82
C PRO A 38 -5.66 10.11 -7.24
N ARG A 39 -4.60 9.46 -6.77
CA ARG A 39 -4.29 8.09 -7.13
C ARG A 39 -4.85 7.14 -6.10
N ILE A 40 -5.67 6.18 -6.52
CA ILE A 40 -6.23 5.16 -5.62
C ILE A 40 -5.21 4.05 -5.45
N ARG A 41 -4.86 3.77 -4.20
CA ARG A 41 -3.88 2.76 -3.81
C ARG A 41 -4.62 1.48 -3.43
N VAL A 42 -4.48 0.47 -4.27
CA VAL A 42 -5.18 -0.81 -4.20
C VAL A 42 -4.27 -1.84 -3.55
N GLY A 43 -4.49 -2.12 -2.27
CA GLY A 43 -3.81 -3.18 -1.55
C GLY A 43 -4.24 -4.55 -2.07
N VAL A 44 -3.31 -5.46 -2.30
CA VAL A 44 -3.60 -6.85 -2.66
C VAL A 44 -2.90 -7.79 -1.70
N VAL A 45 -3.65 -8.71 -1.11
CA VAL A 45 -3.15 -9.66 -0.13
C VAL A 45 -3.69 -11.06 -0.41
N GLY A 46 -2.93 -12.09 -0.03
CA GLY A 46 -3.31 -13.48 -0.28
C GLY A 46 -2.22 -14.47 0.08
N TYR A 47 -2.30 -15.68 -0.47
CA TYR A 47 -1.30 -16.72 -0.25
C TYR A 47 0.05 -16.34 -0.86
N SER A 48 1.13 -16.57 -0.12
CA SER A 48 2.52 -16.38 -0.59
C SER A 48 3.31 -17.68 -0.62
N GLY A 49 3.06 -18.61 0.32
CA GLY A 49 3.79 -19.87 0.44
C GLY A 49 2.97 -21.14 0.18
N GLN A 50 1.64 -21.05 0.14
CA GLN A 50 0.76 -22.21 -0.07
C GLN A 50 0.53 -22.50 -1.55
N ARG A 51 0.25 -23.76 -1.89
CA ARG A 51 -0.21 -24.14 -3.23
C ARG A 51 -1.68 -23.83 -3.42
N PHE A 52 -2.01 -23.17 -4.52
CA PHE A 52 -3.37 -22.83 -4.93
C PHE A 52 -3.46 -22.88 -6.46
N ASP A 53 -4.68 -22.82 -6.99
CA ASP A 53 -4.91 -22.71 -8.43
C ASP A 53 -4.59 -21.28 -8.90
N GLU A 54 -3.47 -21.10 -9.60
CA GLU A 54 -3.02 -19.80 -10.09
C GLU A 54 -3.96 -19.20 -11.15
N ASP A 55 -4.58 -20.03 -12.00
CA ASP A 55 -5.48 -19.54 -13.04
C ASP A 55 -6.78 -19.02 -12.42
N ALA A 56 -7.33 -19.75 -11.45
CA ALA A 56 -8.45 -19.28 -10.66
C ALA A 56 -8.11 -17.98 -9.90
N ALA A 57 -6.90 -17.87 -9.33
CA ALA A 57 -6.44 -16.66 -8.66
C ALA A 57 -6.39 -15.46 -9.61
N ARG A 58 -5.85 -15.64 -10.83
CA ARG A 58 -5.82 -14.60 -11.88
C ARG A 58 -7.21 -14.16 -12.27
N GLU A 59 -8.13 -15.09 -12.48
CA GLU A 59 -9.52 -14.76 -12.83
C GLU A 59 -10.20 -13.93 -11.73
N LEU A 60 -10.07 -14.35 -10.47
CA LEU A 60 -10.62 -13.62 -9.32
C LEU A 60 -10.02 -12.22 -9.20
N LEU A 61 -8.70 -12.10 -9.39
CA LEU A 61 -8.02 -10.81 -9.33
C LEU A 61 -8.43 -9.88 -10.46
N ARG A 62 -8.55 -10.37 -11.71
CA ARG A 62 -9.08 -9.58 -12.84
C ARG A 62 -10.49 -9.07 -12.57
N LYS A 63 -11.36 -9.91 -12.01
CA LYS A 63 -12.71 -9.51 -11.60
C LYS A 63 -12.67 -8.42 -10.53
N ALA A 64 -11.80 -8.54 -9.53
CA ALA A 64 -11.62 -7.54 -8.49
C ALA A 64 -11.08 -6.21 -9.05
N TYR A 65 -10.07 -6.24 -9.90
CA TYR A 65 -9.55 -5.05 -10.57
C TYR A 65 -10.58 -4.37 -11.47
N ALA A 66 -11.42 -5.15 -12.18
CA ALA A 66 -12.52 -4.59 -12.96
C ALA A 66 -13.55 -3.89 -12.07
N ALA A 67 -13.86 -4.45 -10.89
CA ALA A 67 -14.75 -3.80 -9.92
C ALA A 67 -14.15 -2.49 -9.37
N VAL A 68 -12.86 -2.51 -8.99
CA VAL A 68 -12.16 -1.29 -8.55
C VAL A 68 -12.15 -0.22 -9.65
N ARG A 69 -11.84 -0.57 -10.89
CA ARG A 69 -11.90 0.40 -12.01
C ARG A 69 -13.30 0.98 -12.21
N LYS A 70 -14.35 0.18 -11.99
CA LYS A 70 -15.74 0.66 -12.09
C LYS A 70 -16.07 1.66 -10.99
N ASP A 71 -15.57 1.44 -9.77
CA ASP A 71 -15.78 2.35 -8.63
C ASP A 71 -14.94 3.62 -8.73
N TYR A 72 -13.79 3.57 -9.42
CA TYR A 72 -12.85 4.67 -9.58
C TYR A 72 -12.46 4.90 -11.05
N PRO A 73 -13.40 5.26 -11.95
CA PRO A 73 -13.17 5.24 -13.40
C PRO A 73 -12.20 6.32 -13.92
N ASP A 74 -12.10 7.46 -13.21
CA ASP A 74 -11.30 8.62 -13.66
C ASP A 74 -9.97 8.79 -12.89
N GLN A 75 -9.66 7.86 -11.98
CA GLN A 75 -8.49 7.91 -11.12
C GLN A 75 -7.38 7.01 -11.65
N ASP A 76 -6.14 7.47 -11.47
CA ASP A 76 -4.99 6.60 -11.65
C ASP A 76 -4.95 5.58 -10.51
N LEU A 77 -4.50 4.36 -10.81
CA LEU A 77 -4.47 3.26 -9.85
C LEU A 77 -3.02 2.86 -9.56
N THR A 78 -2.75 2.52 -8.30
CA THR A 78 -1.50 1.86 -7.88
C THR A 78 -1.85 0.54 -7.23
N VAL A 79 -1.27 -0.55 -7.71
CA VAL A 79 -1.28 -1.82 -6.99
C VAL A 79 -0.21 -1.77 -5.89
N VAL A 80 -0.61 -2.07 -4.66
CA VAL A 80 0.27 -2.12 -3.49
C VAL A 80 0.20 -3.54 -2.92
N SER A 81 1.33 -4.21 -2.77
CA SER A 81 1.36 -5.59 -2.23
C SER A 81 2.72 -5.90 -1.58
N GLY A 82 2.89 -7.12 -1.08
CA GLY A 82 4.18 -7.63 -0.65
C GLY A 82 5.21 -7.56 -1.78
N LEU A 83 6.47 -7.27 -1.45
CA LEU A 83 7.53 -7.10 -2.46
C LEU A 83 7.98 -8.42 -3.12
N THR A 84 7.85 -9.54 -2.41
CA THR A 84 8.38 -10.84 -2.87
C THR A 84 7.70 -11.36 -4.14
N LYS A 85 8.46 -12.01 -5.03
CA LYS A 85 7.98 -12.58 -6.30
C LYS A 85 7.34 -13.95 -6.14
N LEU A 86 6.38 -14.08 -5.23
CA LEU A 86 5.71 -15.34 -4.90
C LEU A 86 4.20 -15.14 -4.75
N GLY A 87 3.45 -16.21 -5.04
CA GLY A 87 2.01 -16.32 -4.80
C GLY A 87 1.17 -15.18 -5.36
N ILE A 88 0.16 -14.77 -4.59
CA ILE A 88 -0.78 -13.70 -4.94
C ILE A 88 -0.08 -12.35 -5.16
N PRO A 89 0.91 -11.91 -4.36
CA PRO A 89 1.65 -10.68 -4.65
C PRO A 89 2.25 -10.62 -6.06
N LYS A 90 2.90 -11.69 -6.51
CA LYS A 90 3.42 -11.77 -7.89
C LYS A 90 2.31 -11.61 -8.93
N ILE A 91 1.23 -12.39 -8.78
CA ILE A 91 0.08 -12.34 -9.69
C ILE A 91 -0.57 -10.95 -9.68
N ALA A 92 -0.60 -10.28 -8.53
CA ALA A 92 -1.13 -8.93 -8.36
C ALA A 92 -0.47 -7.93 -9.31
N TYR A 93 0.86 -7.94 -9.37
CA TYR A 93 1.62 -7.04 -10.26
C TYR A 93 1.46 -7.43 -11.73
N GLU A 94 1.51 -8.72 -12.05
CA GLU A 94 1.36 -9.21 -13.42
C GLU A 94 0.00 -8.83 -14.03
N GLU A 95 -1.08 -8.99 -13.27
CA GLU A 95 -2.45 -8.72 -13.75
C GLU A 95 -2.83 -7.23 -13.71
N ALA A 96 -2.11 -6.40 -12.96
CA ALA A 96 -2.35 -4.96 -12.97
C ALA A 96 -1.98 -4.36 -14.34
N GLY A 97 -0.97 -4.95 -15.00
CA GLY A 97 -0.47 -4.56 -16.31
C GLY A 97 0.19 -3.18 -16.30
N GLU A 98 0.55 -2.70 -17.49
CA GLU A 98 1.33 -1.45 -17.67
C GLU A 98 0.56 -0.17 -17.32
N HIS A 99 -0.76 -0.26 -17.11
CA HIS A 99 -1.61 0.90 -16.86
C HIS A 99 -1.67 1.30 -15.38
N TRP A 100 -1.08 0.50 -14.49
CA TRP A 100 -1.08 0.73 -13.05
C TRP A 100 0.36 0.92 -12.61
N LEU A 101 0.58 1.83 -11.65
CA LEU A 101 1.86 1.80 -10.96
C LEU A 101 1.89 0.64 -9.96
N ALA A 102 3.05 0.05 -9.78
CA ALA A 102 3.30 -1.00 -8.80
C ALA A 102 4.15 -0.46 -7.64
N GLU A 103 3.70 -0.71 -6.41
CA GLU A 103 4.45 -0.43 -5.19
C GLU A 103 4.57 -1.68 -4.32
N GLY A 104 5.80 -2.09 -4.03
CA GLY A 104 6.08 -3.18 -3.10
C GLY A 104 6.34 -2.66 -1.69
N VAL A 105 5.65 -3.21 -0.71
CA VAL A 105 5.84 -2.95 0.73
C VAL A 105 6.39 -4.22 1.38
N ALA A 106 7.46 -4.10 2.16
CA ALA A 106 8.06 -5.23 2.86
C ALA A 106 8.90 -4.80 4.06
N SER A 107 9.29 -5.75 4.91
CA SER A 107 10.31 -5.54 5.95
C SER A 107 11.74 -5.78 5.44
N GLY A 108 12.74 -5.43 6.23
CA GLY A 108 14.15 -5.69 5.94
C GLY A 108 14.45 -7.17 5.64
N GLN A 109 13.74 -8.10 6.28
CA GLN A 109 13.87 -9.54 6.01
C GLN A 109 13.50 -9.97 4.58
N ALA A 110 12.71 -9.17 3.86
CA ALA A 110 12.38 -9.49 2.47
C ALA A 110 13.53 -9.24 1.49
N ILE A 111 14.61 -8.58 1.91
CA ILE A 111 15.76 -8.27 1.06
C ILE A 111 16.45 -9.54 0.54
N ASP A 112 16.42 -10.61 1.33
CA ASP A 112 17.06 -11.88 0.98
C ASP A 112 16.23 -12.75 0.01
N PHE A 113 15.06 -12.27 -0.42
CA PHE A 113 14.14 -13.00 -1.29
C PHE A 113 14.07 -12.37 -2.69
N PRO A 114 13.74 -13.15 -3.74
CA PRO A 114 13.50 -12.59 -5.06
C PRO A 114 12.35 -11.57 -5.06
N TRP A 115 12.61 -10.38 -5.61
CA TRP A 115 11.63 -9.30 -5.68
C TRP A 115 10.83 -9.30 -6.98
N SER A 116 9.58 -8.84 -6.89
CA SER A 116 8.80 -8.44 -8.04
C SER A 116 9.36 -7.14 -8.62
N THR A 117 9.27 -6.97 -9.94
CA THR A 117 9.59 -5.69 -10.57
C THR A 117 8.46 -4.71 -10.30
N VAL A 118 8.76 -3.61 -9.61
CA VAL A 118 7.78 -2.59 -9.20
C VAL A 118 8.37 -1.20 -9.44
N ASP A 119 7.51 -0.19 -9.55
CA ASP A 119 7.94 1.21 -9.75
C ASP A 119 8.47 1.84 -8.46
N ARG A 120 7.94 1.40 -7.31
CA ARG A 120 8.29 1.92 -5.99
C ARG A 120 8.46 0.79 -4.99
N ILE A 121 9.46 0.94 -4.12
CA ILE A 121 9.72 0.00 -3.03
C ILE A 121 9.69 0.78 -1.71
N ARG A 122 9.01 0.22 -0.72
CA ARG A 122 8.96 0.72 0.64
C ARG A 122 9.37 -0.37 1.62
N ILE A 123 10.55 -0.23 2.20
CA ILE A 123 11.04 -1.11 3.27
C ILE A 123 10.71 -0.47 4.62
N VAL A 124 10.06 -1.23 5.51
CA VAL A 124 9.59 -0.75 6.82
C VAL A 124 9.95 -1.77 7.90
N GLY A 125 10.74 -1.33 8.88
CA GLY A 125 11.19 -2.19 9.96
C GLY A 125 12.11 -3.31 9.50
N ASP A 126 12.51 -4.14 10.47
CA ASP A 126 13.49 -5.21 10.26
C ASP A 126 12.83 -6.59 10.22
N ASN A 127 11.69 -6.77 10.90
CA ASN A 127 11.04 -8.06 11.08
C ASN A 127 9.74 -8.19 10.28
N TRP A 128 9.37 -9.41 9.94
CA TRP A 128 8.06 -9.71 9.33
C TRP A 128 6.91 -9.16 10.16
N GLY A 129 6.07 -8.36 9.52
CA GLY A 129 4.89 -7.77 10.11
C GLY A 129 5.07 -6.31 10.56
N ASP A 130 6.30 -5.82 10.70
CA ASP A 130 6.58 -4.41 11.01
C ASP A 130 5.98 -3.47 9.94
N GLU A 131 5.92 -3.93 8.70
CA GLU A 131 5.37 -3.21 7.57
C GLU A 131 3.84 -3.15 7.54
N SER A 132 3.15 -3.99 8.31
CA SER A 132 1.69 -4.20 8.22
C SER A 132 0.90 -2.91 8.44
N ASP A 133 1.31 -2.10 9.41
CA ASP A 133 0.63 -0.84 9.72
C ASP A 133 0.79 0.17 8.57
N THR A 134 1.99 0.25 8.01
CA THR A 134 2.27 1.10 6.84
C THR A 134 1.49 0.65 5.62
N PHE A 135 1.36 -0.66 5.42
CA PHE A 135 0.55 -1.23 4.35
C PHE A 135 -0.93 -0.87 4.52
N VAL A 136 -1.53 -1.18 5.67
CA VAL A 136 -2.96 -0.97 5.95
C VAL A 136 -3.35 0.52 5.89
N HIS A 137 -2.52 1.39 6.45
CA HIS A 137 -2.79 2.83 6.40
C HIS A 137 -2.49 3.43 5.01
N GLY A 138 -1.54 2.85 4.28
CA GLY A 138 -1.09 3.32 2.99
C GLY A 138 -1.94 2.91 1.79
N ILE A 139 -3.05 2.18 1.96
CA ILE A 139 -3.95 1.81 0.86
C ILE A 139 -5.33 2.46 1.02
N ASP A 140 -6.07 2.63 -0.06
CA ASP A 140 -7.43 3.17 -0.07
C ASP A 140 -8.49 2.05 -0.14
N VAL A 141 -8.16 0.94 -0.80
CA VAL A 141 -9.01 -0.24 -1.00
C VAL A 141 -8.16 -1.50 -0.87
N LEU A 142 -8.74 -2.58 -0.35
CA LEU A 142 -8.07 -3.87 -0.22
C LEU A 142 -8.77 -4.94 -1.06
N ILE A 143 -7.99 -5.76 -1.77
CA ILE A 143 -8.42 -6.99 -2.40
C ILE A 143 -7.75 -8.16 -1.68
N ARG A 144 -8.55 -9.11 -1.21
CA ARG A 144 -8.06 -10.36 -0.64
C ARG A 144 -8.38 -11.52 -1.58
N ILE A 145 -7.36 -12.28 -1.98
CA ILE A 145 -7.50 -13.55 -2.68
C ILE A 145 -6.97 -14.68 -1.77
N GLY A 146 -7.88 -15.41 -1.10
CA GLY A 146 -7.49 -16.46 -0.16
C GLY A 146 -6.74 -15.92 1.07
N GLY A 147 -5.54 -16.45 1.32
CA GLY A 147 -4.65 -16.00 2.39
C GLY A 147 -4.83 -16.69 3.75
N GLY A 148 -3.78 -16.60 4.56
CA GLY A 148 -3.69 -17.19 5.90
C GLY A 148 -4.23 -16.28 7.00
N GLU A 149 -3.77 -16.50 8.23
CA GLU A 149 -4.19 -15.72 9.41
C GLU A 149 -3.77 -14.25 9.32
N GLN A 150 -2.53 -13.97 8.91
CA GLN A 150 -2.03 -12.60 8.71
C GLN A 150 -2.92 -11.81 7.75
N THR A 151 -3.24 -12.39 6.59
CA THR A 151 -4.13 -11.77 5.61
C THR A 151 -5.52 -11.45 6.19
N ARG A 152 -6.04 -12.29 7.07
CA ARG A 152 -7.32 -12.03 7.76
C ARG A 152 -7.18 -10.88 8.76
N ALA A 153 -6.08 -10.79 9.47
CA ALA A 153 -5.80 -9.69 10.40
C ALA A 153 -5.71 -8.35 9.65
N GLU A 154 -5.06 -8.31 8.49
CA GLU A 154 -4.99 -7.13 7.61
C GLU A 154 -6.37 -6.72 7.11
N VAL A 155 -7.21 -7.66 6.64
CA VAL A 155 -8.60 -7.38 6.25
C VAL A 155 -9.37 -6.75 7.40
N LEU A 156 -9.26 -7.31 8.61
CA LEU A 156 -9.95 -6.76 9.77
C LEU A 156 -9.45 -5.34 10.10
N ALA A 157 -8.15 -5.08 9.96
CA ALA A 157 -7.59 -3.75 10.17
C ALA A 157 -8.12 -2.74 9.15
N VAL A 158 -8.14 -3.08 7.86
CA VAL A 158 -8.68 -2.23 6.79
C VAL A 158 -10.17 -1.96 7.00
N LYS A 159 -10.96 -2.99 7.36
CA LYS A 159 -12.38 -2.82 7.67
C LYS A 159 -12.61 -1.90 8.87
N ARG A 160 -11.79 -1.99 9.91
CA ARG A 160 -11.84 -1.07 11.08
C ARG A 160 -11.58 0.38 10.68
N LEU A 161 -10.79 0.61 9.62
CA LEU A 161 -10.56 1.94 9.05
C LEU A 161 -11.69 2.42 8.11
N GLY A 162 -12.75 1.64 7.91
CA GLY A 162 -13.88 2.00 7.04
C GLY A 162 -13.57 1.96 5.54
N LYS A 163 -12.45 1.33 5.14
CA LYS A 163 -12.02 1.24 3.75
C LYS A 163 -12.70 0.06 3.04
N PRO A 164 -13.00 0.15 1.72
CA PRO A 164 -13.61 -0.94 0.98
C PRO A 164 -12.72 -2.19 0.91
N VAL A 165 -13.34 -3.37 1.00
CA VAL A 165 -12.64 -4.66 0.88
C VAL A 165 -13.37 -5.60 -0.07
N TYR A 166 -12.63 -6.11 -1.06
CA TYR A 166 -13.05 -7.12 -2.01
C TYR A 166 -12.48 -8.48 -1.60
N GLU A 167 -13.34 -9.36 -1.07
CA GLU A 167 -12.90 -10.67 -0.60
C GLU A 167 -13.29 -11.79 -1.55
N HIS A 168 -12.31 -12.56 -1.99
CA HIS A 168 -12.50 -13.73 -2.82
C HIS A 168 -11.91 -14.96 -2.14
N ARG A 169 -12.75 -15.98 -1.98
CA ARG A 169 -12.32 -17.27 -1.45
C ARG A 169 -11.57 -18.02 -2.54
N LEU A 170 -10.35 -18.43 -2.22
CA LEU A 170 -9.54 -19.34 -3.02
C LEU A 170 -9.09 -20.48 -2.10
N PRO A 171 -9.46 -21.75 -2.36
CA PRO A 171 -8.98 -22.87 -1.55
C PRO A 171 -7.51 -23.18 -1.86
N THR A 172 -6.80 -23.76 -0.89
CA THR A 172 -5.49 -24.37 -1.12
C THR A 172 -5.66 -25.76 -1.73
N LEU A 173 -4.69 -26.18 -2.54
CA LEU A 173 -4.72 -27.50 -3.22
C LEU A 173 -4.40 -28.67 -2.27
N GLU A 174 -3.93 -28.39 -1.06
CA GLU A 174 -3.64 -29.42 -0.05
C GLU A 174 -4.90 -29.91 0.68
N ALA A 175 -6.04 -29.23 0.51
CA ALA A 175 -7.28 -29.54 1.22
C ALA A 175 -8.14 -30.65 0.58
N SER A 176 -7.66 -31.35 -0.46
CA SER A 176 -8.44 -32.34 -1.22
C SER A 176 -7.90 -33.78 -1.15
N ALA A 177 -7.06 -34.11 -0.17
CA ALA A 177 -6.52 -35.47 -0.01
C ALA A 177 -7.35 -36.38 0.91
N ASP A 178 -8.35 -35.86 1.62
CA ASP A 178 -9.21 -36.63 2.53
C ASP A 178 -10.70 -36.46 2.16
N SER A 179 -11.16 -37.20 1.15
CA SER A 179 -12.60 -37.50 0.94
C SER A 179 -12.78 -38.77 0.15
#